data_AF-A0A3R9FH91-F1
#
_entry.id   AF-A0A3R9FH91-F1
#
_cell.length_a   1.000
_cell.length_b   1.000
_cell.length_c   1.000
_cell.angle_alpha   90.00
_cell.angle_beta   90.00
_cell.angle_gamma   90.00
#
_symmetry.space_group_name_H-M   'P 1'
#
loop_
_entity.id
_entity.type
_entity.pdbx_description
1 polymer ?
#
loop_
_entity_poly.entity_id
_entity_poly.type
_entity_poly.pdbx_seq_one_letter_code
_entity_poly.pdbx_strand_id
1 'polypeptide(L)'
;MTDLPADVEAAFRATVAWYRDLDEGSEPRRYFEYVDHEGLVDAGARWLFEAVIVDHETAAVKQIVLDSSGEVHRYWWRHLEDDAGGLTDQALDGAEPGLKPVTRSAFYALWKSGVDE
;
A
#
# COMPACT_ATOMS: atom_id res chain seq x y z
N MET A 1 -27.19 -1.01 -2.41
CA MET A 1 -26.20 -0.22 -1.66
C MET A 1 -26.70 -0.18 -0.22
N THR A 2 -26.20 -1.10 0.60
CA THR A 2 -26.60 -1.20 2.00
C THR A 2 -26.00 0.00 2.72
N ASP A 3 -26.84 0.82 3.35
CA ASP A 3 -26.41 1.91 4.21
C ASP A 3 -25.61 1.29 5.36
N LEU A 4 -24.33 1.63 5.47
CA LEU A 4 -23.48 1.12 6.56
C LEU A 4 -24.00 1.73 7.88
N PRO A 5 -23.99 0.98 8.99
CA PRO A 5 -24.26 1.55 10.30
C PRO A 5 -23.41 2.80 10.56
N ALA A 6 -23.98 3.83 11.20
CA ALA A 6 -23.32 5.12 11.37
C ALA A 6 -21.97 5.04 12.13
N ASP A 7 -21.83 4.08 13.04
CA ASP A 7 -20.59 3.78 13.75
C ASP A 7 -19.52 3.19 12.82
N VAL A 8 -19.92 2.35 11.85
CA VAL A 8 -19.03 1.80 10.82
C VAL A 8 -18.57 2.90 9.85
N GLU A 9 -19.47 3.77 9.41
CA GLU A 9 -19.11 4.89 8.55
C GLU A 9 -18.15 5.86 9.27
N ALA A 10 -18.41 6.15 10.55
CA ALA A 10 -17.53 7.00 11.36
C ALA A 10 -16.13 6.37 11.53
N ALA A 11 -16.06 5.07 11.80
CA ALA A 11 -14.80 4.34 11.89
C ALA A 11 -14.02 4.38 10.57
N PHE A 12 -14.69 4.14 9.43
CA PHE A 12 -14.07 4.21 8.11
C PHE A 12 -13.51 5.61 7.81
N ARG A 13 -14.27 6.67 8.10
CA ARG A 13 -13.80 8.05 7.93
C ARG A 13 -12.58 8.36 8.81
N ALA A 14 -12.54 7.83 10.03
CA ALA A 14 -11.40 7.99 10.92
C ALA A 14 -10.15 7.29 10.37
N THR A 15 -10.29 6.06 9.84
CA THR A 15 -9.20 5.33 9.17
C THR A 15 -8.66 6.10 7.96
N VAL A 16 -9.54 6.61 7.10
CA VAL A 16 -9.15 7.42 5.94
C VAL A 16 -8.41 8.69 6.37
N ALA A 17 -8.90 9.37 7.41
CA ALA A 17 -8.24 10.56 7.94
C ALA A 17 -6.84 10.24 8.48
N TRP A 18 -6.69 9.14 9.21
CA TRP A 18 -5.39 8.70 9.73
C TRP A 18 -4.38 8.41 8.62
N TYR A 19 -4.75 7.64 7.59
CA TYR A 19 -3.85 7.38 6.46
C TYR A 19 -3.54 8.66 5.67
N ARG A 20 -4.50 9.58 5.55
CA ARG A 20 -4.28 10.87 4.92
C ARG A 20 -3.28 11.71 5.69
N ASP A 21 -3.38 11.78 7.01
CA ASP A 21 -2.45 12.53 7.86
C ASP A 21 -1.02 11.97 7.72
N LEU A 22 -0.86 10.65 7.67
CA LEU A 22 0.43 10.02 7.41
C LEU A 22 0.96 10.31 5.99
N ASP A 23 0.12 10.25 4.96
CA ASP A 23 0.52 10.50 3.57
C ASP A 23 0.86 11.98 3.32
N GLU A 24 0.12 12.91 3.91
CA GLU A 24 0.34 14.36 3.80
C GLU A 24 1.38 14.88 4.81
N GLY A 25 1.78 14.05 5.77
CA GLY A 25 2.79 14.34 6.79
C GLY A 25 4.22 14.56 6.26
N SER A 26 5.11 14.92 7.18
CA SER A 26 6.51 15.29 6.88
C SER A 26 7.54 14.22 7.23
N GLU A 27 7.05 13.07 7.71
CA GLU A 27 7.83 11.92 8.12
C GLU A 27 8.70 11.42 6.95
N PRO A 28 9.95 10.99 7.23
CA PRO A 28 10.83 10.45 6.19
C PRO A 28 10.20 9.24 5.50
N ARG A 29 10.08 9.30 4.17
CA ARG A 29 9.55 8.22 3.35
C ARG A 29 10.59 7.10 3.18
N ARG A 30 10.13 5.86 3.35
CA ARG A 30 10.86 4.63 3.08
C ARG A 30 10.15 3.87 1.96
N TYR A 31 10.92 3.14 1.17
CA TYR A 31 10.37 2.43 0.01
C TYR A 31 10.82 0.98 0.05
N PHE A 32 9.87 0.08 -0.16
CA PHE A 32 10.10 -1.37 -0.11
C PHE A 32 9.46 -2.06 -1.30
N GLU A 33 9.95 -3.25 -1.60
CA GLU A 33 9.37 -4.21 -2.52
C GLU A 33 9.35 -5.59 -1.88
N TYR A 34 8.25 -6.30 -2.05
CA TYR A 34 8.11 -7.72 -1.78
C TYR A 34 7.76 -8.44 -3.08
N VAL A 35 8.32 -9.63 -3.29
CA VAL A 35 8.01 -10.50 -4.44
C VAL A 35 7.46 -11.82 -3.91
N ASP A 36 6.27 -12.22 -4.37
CA ASP A 36 5.67 -13.50 -4.05
C ASP A 36 6.43 -14.64 -4.74
N HIS A 37 7.45 -15.17 -4.08
CA HIS A 37 8.18 -16.31 -4.62
C HIS A 37 7.46 -17.65 -4.43
N GLU A 38 6.54 -17.71 -3.46
CA GLU A 38 5.85 -18.95 -3.06
C GLU A 38 4.48 -19.10 -3.73
N GLY A 39 3.95 -18.03 -4.33
CA GLY A 39 2.64 -18.01 -4.95
C GLY A 39 1.51 -18.08 -3.92
N LEU A 40 1.70 -17.43 -2.76
CA LEU A 40 0.69 -17.35 -1.71
C LEU A 40 -0.59 -16.65 -2.19
N VAL A 41 -0.43 -15.67 -3.09
CA VAL A 41 -1.53 -15.01 -3.79
C VAL A 41 -1.42 -15.30 -5.28
N ASP A 42 -0.25 -15.01 -5.87
CA ASP A 42 0.03 -15.18 -7.29
C ASP A 42 1.54 -15.20 -7.52
N ALA A 43 2.08 -16.32 -8.02
CA ALA A 43 3.53 -16.52 -8.09
C ALA A 43 4.18 -15.50 -9.02
N GLY A 44 5.12 -14.73 -8.48
CA GLY A 44 5.80 -13.64 -9.19
C GLY A 44 5.11 -12.28 -9.07
N ALA A 45 3.96 -12.19 -8.38
CA ALA A 45 3.36 -10.91 -8.02
C ALA A 45 4.33 -10.08 -7.17
N ARG A 46 4.23 -8.76 -7.31
CA ARG A 46 5.09 -7.80 -6.63
C ARG A 46 4.25 -6.77 -5.91
N TRP A 47 4.60 -6.52 -4.66
CA TRP A 47 4.08 -5.40 -3.90
C TRP A 47 5.17 -4.37 -3.72
N LEU A 48 4.87 -3.11 -3.98
CA LEU A 48 5.75 -2.00 -3.64
C LEU A 48 5.06 -1.10 -2.64
N PHE A 49 5.82 -0.60 -1.69
CA PHE A 49 5.31 0.21 -0.59
C PHE A 49 6.06 1.53 -0.49
N GLU A 50 5.33 2.64 -0.34
CA GLU A 50 5.83 3.86 0.28
C GLU A 50 5.34 3.86 1.73
N ALA A 51 6.26 4.00 2.68
CA ALA A 51 6.00 3.82 4.10
C ALA A 51 6.63 4.93 4.95
N VAL A 52 6.11 5.10 6.15
CA VAL A 52 6.65 5.99 7.20
C VAL A 52 6.84 5.20 8.50
N ILE A 53 7.64 5.74 9.43
CA ILE A 53 7.64 5.22 10.79
C ILE A 53 6.63 6.00 11.62
N VAL A 54 5.66 5.31 12.19
CA VAL A 54 4.69 5.82 13.16
C VAL A 54 4.68 4.87 14.35
N ASP A 55 4.76 5.39 15.58
CA ASP A 55 4.75 4.59 16.80
C ASP A 55 5.74 3.39 16.80
N HIS A 56 6.93 3.60 16.22
CA HIS A 56 8.00 2.61 16.02
C HIS A 56 7.71 1.50 14.99
N GLU A 57 6.56 1.54 14.32
CA GLU A 57 6.18 0.62 13.25
C GLU A 57 6.39 1.24 11.87
N THR A 58 6.75 0.41 10.89
CA THR A 58 6.88 0.87 9.50
C THR A 58 5.52 0.68 8.80
N ALA A 59 4.70 1.73 8.77
CA ALA A 59 3.35 1.69 8.19
C ALA A 59 3.38 2.09 6.71
N ALA A 60 2.72 1.30 5.85
CA ALA A 60 2.52 1.65 4.45
C ALA A 60 1.49 2.78 4.32
N VAL A 61 1.80 3.80 3.52
CA VAL A 61 0.88 4.91 3.19
C VAL A 61 0.43 4.88 1.74
N LYS A 62 1.22 4.23 0.88
CA LYS A 62 0.84 3.87 -0.48
C LYS A 62 1.35 2.49 -0.82
N GLN A 63 0.57 1.75 -1.60
CA GLN A 63 0.91 0.42 -2.06
C GLN A 63 0.61 0.27 -3.54
N ILE A 64 1.49 -0.44 -4.24
CA ILE A 64 1.29 -0.92 -5.61
C ILE A 64 1.25 -2.44 -5.54
N VAL A 65 0.27 -3.04 -6.19
CA VAL A 65 0.25 -4.48 -6.47
C VAL A 65 0.38 -4.65 -7.98
N LEU A 66 1.44 -5.32 -8.38
CA LEU A 66 1.63 -5.82 -9.74
C LEU A 66 1.37 -7.31 -9.71
N ASP A 67 0.26 -7.75 -10.27
CA ASP A 67 -0.03 -9.17 -10.38
C ASP A 67 0.88 -9.86 -11.43
N SER A 68 0.80 -11.19 -11.55
CA SER A 68 1.59 -11.93 -12.55
C SER A 68 1.15 -11.65 -14.00
N SER A 69 -0.05 -11.09 -14.20
CA SER A 69 -0.57 -10.67 -15.51
C SER A 69 0.02 -9.33 -15.98
N GLY A 70 0.58 -8.56 -15.04
CA GLY A 70 1.12 -7.23 -15.26
C GLY A 70 0.12 -6.11 -14.99
N GLU A 71 -1.06 -6.42 -14.46
CA GLU A 71 -2.05 -5.43 -14.01
C GLU A 71 -1.56 -4.73 -12.74
N VAL A 72 -1.82 -3.41 -12.66
CA VAL A 72 -1.32 -2.56 -11.57
C VAL A 72 -2.49 -2.00 -10.76
N HIS A 73 -2.63 -2.49 -9.52
CA HIS A 73 -3.53 -1.91 -8.52
C HIS A 73 -2.77 -0.95 -7.62
N ARG A 74 -3.42 0.14 -7.21
CA ARG A 74 -2.81 1.20 -6.40
C ARG A 74 -3.71 1.52 -5.23
N TYR A 75 -3.16 1.44 -4.04
CA TYR A 75 -3.88 1.74 -2.82
C TYR A 75 -3.23 2.91 -2.09
N TRP A 76 -4.06 3.84 -1.63
CA TRP A 76 -3.70 4.98 -0.78
C TRP A 76 -4.95 5.48 -0.07
N TRP A 77 -4.86 6.55 0.73
CA TRP A 77 -6.01 7.03 1.52
C TRP A 77 -7.32 7.32 0.74
N ARG A 78 -7.28 7.54 -0.59
CA ARG A 78 -8.50 7.71 -1.42
C ARG A 78 -9.06 6.40 -1.97
N HIS A 79 -8.28 5.32 -1.90
CA HIS A 79 -8.60 3.99 -2.41
C HIS A 79 -7.90 2.94 -1.54
N LEU A 80 -8.51 2.64 -0.39
CA LEU A 80 -7.89 1.75 0.61
C LEU A 80 -7.98 0.28 0.21
N GLU A 81 -9.08 -0.14 -0.42
CA GLU A 81 -9.33 -1.51 -0.81
C GLU A 81 -10.31 -1.58 -1.99
N ASP A 82 -10.23 -2.66 -2.75
CA ASP A 82 -11.18 -3.08 -3.77
C ASP A 82 -11.22 -4.62 -3.85
N ASP A 83 -11.88 -5.16 -4.89
CA ASP A 83 -12.02 -6.61 -5.08
C ASP A 83 -10.68 -7.33 -5.33
N ALA A 84 -9.62 -6.61 -5.71
CA ALA A 84 -8.28 -7.15 -5.97
C ALA A 84 -7.34 -7.07 -4.76
N GLY A 85 -7.75 -6.41 -3.66
CA GLY A 85 -6.98 -6.34 -2.42
C GLY A 85 -7.07 -4.97 -1.76
N GLY A 86 -6.01 -4.58 -1.04
CA GLY A 86 -5.99 -3.31 -0.33
C GLY A 86 -4.62 -2.89 0.14
N LEU A 87 -4.56 -1.66 0.66
CA LEU A 87 -3.44 -1.12 1.41
C LEU A 87 -3.26 -1.97 2.67
N THR A 88 -2.07 -2.53 2.85
CA THR A 88 -1.76 -3.34 4.02
C THR A 88 -1.96 -2.54 5.31
N ASP A 89 -2.68 -3.16 6.25
CA ASP A 89 -2.83 -2.69 7.63
C ASP A 89 -1.75 -3.26 8.54
N GLN A 90 -0.92 -4.17 8.03
CA GLN A 90 0.20 -4.76 8.75
C GLN A 90 1.45 -3.90 8.64
N ALA A 91 2.16 -3.78 9.77
CA ALA A 91 3.47 -3.14 9.79
C ALA A 91 4.48 -3.94 8.94
N LEU A 92 5.26 -3.23 8.13
CA LEU A 92 6.32 -3.83 7.33
C LEU A 92 7.50 -4.20 8.24
N ASP A 93 7.83 -5.49 8.32
CA ASP A 93 9.02 -5.96 9.03
C ASP A 93 10.22 -6.02 8.07
N GLY A 94 11.25 -5.22 8.33
CA GLY A 94 12.49 -5.25 7.56
C GLY A 94 13.28 -6.56 7.67
N ALA A 95 12.95 -7.42 8.62
CA ALA A 95 13.47 -8.78 8.73
C ALA A 95 12.66 -9.81 7.94
N GLU A 96 11.51 -9.43 7.37
CA GLU A 96 10.67 -10.31 6.57
C GLU A 96 11.42 -10.82 5.34
N PRO A 97 11.53 -12.15 5.14
CA PRO A 97 12.15 -12.71 3.95
C PRO A 97 11.41 -12.26 2.68
N GLY A 98 12.15 -11.64 1.75
CA GLY A 98 11.59 -11.18 0.47
C GLY A 98 11.29 -9.69 0.43
N LEU A 99 11.07 -9.04 1.58
CA LEU A 99 10.94 -7.59 1.66
C LEU A 99 12.31 -6.92 1.53
N LYS A 100 12.48 -6.07 0.53
CA LYS A 100 13.75 -5.40 0.21
C LYS A 100 13.55 -3.90 0.06
N PRO A 101 14.49 -3.07 0.51
CA PRO A 101 14.43 -1.64 0.25
C PRO A 101 14.60 -1.36 -1.24
N VAL A 102 13.82 -0.41 -1.76
CA VAL A 102 13.93 0.09 -3.14
C VAL A 102 14.10 1.61 -3.14
N THR A 103 14.35 2.18 -4.32
CA THR A 103 14.45 3.64 -4.44
C THR A 103 13.08 4.27 -4.62
N ARG A 104 12.94 5.53 -4.17
CA ARG A 104 11.79 6.38 -4.49
C ARG A 104 11.49 6.40 -5.99
N SER A 105 12.52 6.52 -6.82
CA SER A 105 12.37 6.58 -8.27
C SER A 105 11.78 5.30 -8.85
N ALA A 106 12.18 4.13 -8.34
CA ALA A 106 11.63 2.84 -8.77
C ALA A 106 10.13 2.73 -8.41
N PHE A 107 9.76 3.10 -7.18
CA PHE A 107 8.36 3.14 -6.75
C PHE A 107 7.53 4.08 -7.65
N TYR A 108 7.97 5.32 -7.81
CA TYR A 108 7.20 6.32 -8.55
C TYR A 108 7.19 6.12 -10.07
N ALA A 109 8.12 5.34 -10.63
CA ALA A 109 8.04 4.89 -12.02
C ALA A 109 6.79 4.03 -12.23
N LEU A 110 6.54 3.06 -11.35
CA LEU A 110 5.35 2.20 -11.41
C LEU A 110 4.08 2.93 -10.95
N TRP A 111 4.21 3.81 -9.94
CA TRP A 111 3.08 4.60 -9.47
C TRP A 111 2.44 5.43 -10.59
N LYS A 112 3.26 5.94 -11.51
CA LYS A 112 2.81 6.79 -12.62
C LYS A 112 2.58 6.04 -13.93
N SER A 113 3.06 4.79 -14.06
CA SER A 113 2.88 3.99 -15.28
C SER A 113 1.44 3.48 -15.36
N GLY A 114 0.60 4.14 -16.15
CA GLY A 114 -0.85 3.92 -16.17
C GLY A 114 -1.66 5.21 -16.32
N VAL A 115 -0.99 6.36 -16.41
CA VAL A 115 -1.52 7.49 -17.16
C VAL A 115 -1.25 7.19 -18.64
N ASP A 116 -2.21 6.55 -19.31
CA ASP A 116 -2.44 6.89 -20.70
C ASP A 116 -2.95 8.34 -20.70
N GLU A 117 -2.32 9.21 -21.49
CA GLU A 117 -2.78 10.58 -21.77
C GLU A 117 -4.19 10.59 -22.41
#